data_AF-A0A972S6F0-F1
#
_entry.id   AF-A0A972S6F0-F1
#
_cell.length_a   1.000
_cell.length_b   1.000
_cell.length_c   1.000
_cell.angle_alpha   90.00
_cell.angle_beta   90.00
_cell.angle_gamma   90.00
#
_symmetry.space_group_name_H-M   'P 1'
#
loop_
_entity.id
_entity.type
_entity.pdbx_description
1 polymer ?
#
loop_
_entity_poly.entity_id
_entity_poly.type
_entity_poly.pdbx_seq_one_letter_code
_entity_poly.pdbx_strand_id
1 'polypeptide(L)'
;MELLKNSLHIDEPLPPALVKHRETIMGWFPELMEAIARRVEGTDEYVKEALPKFVKAMVMGQTADLWEKLYKESQKTASHGITPEKITVAGTVLLEELAKRAIRSFPPDEAEQIVTYFIRMIAGGVAVRVSGYRALSKEFLGVSDSLFERIERLQAKGLRKEE
;
A
#
# COMPACT_ATOMS: atom_id res chain seq x y z
N MET A 1 11.45 -8.32 12.04
CA MET A 1 9.99 -8.42 11.88
C MET A 1 9.25 -7.67 12.98
N GLU A 2 9.61 -7.84 14.25
CA GLU A 2 8.97 -7.18 15.39
C GLU A 2 9.04 -5.64 15.34
N LEU A 3 10.19 -5.06 14.95
CA LEU A 3 10.34 -3.62 14.72
C LEU A 3 9.39 -3.07 13.63
N LEU A 4 9.21 -3.80 12.52
CA LEU A 4 8.27 -3.44 11.45
C LEU A 4 6.81 -3.51 11.94
N LYS A 5 6.48 -4.52 12.76
CA LYS A 5 5.16 -4.64 13.40
C LYS A 5 4.82 -3.44 14.27
N ASN A 6 5.75 -3.01 15.10
CA ASN A 6 5.57 -1.89 16.02
C ASN A 6 5.54 -0.54 15.29
N SER A 7 6.32 -0.35 14.23
CA SER A 7 6.34 0.90 13.45
C SER A 7 5.15 1.06 12.50
N LEU A 8 4.51 -0.05 12.09
CA LEU A 8 3.37 -0.02 11.14
C LEU A 8 2.01 -0.14 11.84
N HIS A 9 1.96 -0.24 13.17
CA HIS A 9 0.72 -0.32 13.95
C HIS A 9 -0.22 -1.43 13.47
N ILE A 10 0.36 -2.59 13.18
CA ILE A 10 -0.27 -3.68 12.41
C ILE A 10 -1.47 -4.32 13.12
N ASP A 11 -1.48 -4.24 14.45
CA ASP A 11 -2.50 -4.82 15.33
C ASP A 11 -3.51 -3.77 15.81
N GLU A 12 -3.47 -2.54 15.28
CA GLU A 12 -4.51 -1.54 15.56
C GLU A 12 -5.84 -1.96 14.93
N PRO A 13 -6.97 -1.72 15.63
CA PRO A 13 -8.29 -1.93 15.05
C PRO A 13 -8.46 -1.08 13.79
N LEU A 14 -9.25 -1.59 12.85
CA LEU A 14 -9.57 -0.84 11.64
C LEU A 14 -10.21 0.52 12.01
N PRO A 15 -9.88 1.61 11.28
CA PRO A 15 -10.53 2.89 11.49
C PRO A 15 -12.05 2.77 11.39
N PRO A 16 -12.83 3.42 12.28
CA PRO A 16 -14.30 3.37 12.23
C PRO A 16 -14.86 3.78 10.85
N ALA A 17 -14.28 4.80 10.23
CA ALA A 17 -14.64 5.24 8.89
C ALA A 17 -14.42 4.15 7.82
N LEU A 18 -13.33 3.39 7.93
CA LEU A 18 -13.06 2.26 7.02
C LEU A 18 -14.06 1.11 7.22
N VAL A 19 -14.43 0.82 8.48
CA VAL A 19 -15.46 -0.19 8.78
C VAL A 19 -16.80 0.22 8.20
N LYS A 20 -17.19 1.49 8.40
CA LYS A 20 -18.44 2.08 7.90
C LYS A 20 -18.54 2.05 6.38
N HIS A 21 -17.47 2.40 5.66
CA HIS A 21 -17.47 2.56 4.20
C HIS A 21 -16.83 1.40 3.44
N ARG A 22 -16.66 0.26 4.11
CA ARG A 22 -15.95 -0.91 3.57
C ARG A 22 -16.43 -1.32 2.18
N GLU A 23 -17.75 -1.41 1.99
CA GLU A 23 -18.34 -1.87 0.73
C GLU A 23 -18.08 -0.90 -0.42
N THR A 24 -18.20 0.40 -0.16
CA THR A 24 -17.88 1.46 -1.12
C THR A 24 -16.41 1.41 -1.53
N ILE A 25 -15.51 1.27 -0.56
CA ILE A 25 -14.07 1.21 -0.81
C ILE A 25 -13.70 -0.07 -1.58
N MET A 26 -14.31 -1.21 -1.23
CA MET A 26 -14.17 -2.46 -1.99
C MET A 26 -14.61 -2.31 -3.45
N GLY A 27 -15.67 -1.52 -3.69
CA GLY A 27 -16.20 -1.24 -5.01
C GLY A 27 -15.23 -0.52 -5.96
N TRP A 28 -14.22 0.18 -5.42
CA TRP A 28 -13.23 0.92 -6.23
C TRP A 28 -12.10 0.04 -6.78
N PHE A 29 -11.97 -1.20 -6.28
CA PHE A 29 -10.80 -2.01 -6.60
C PHE A 29 -10.64 -2.43 -8.05
N PRO A 30 -11.71 -2.74 -8.81
CA PRO A 30 -11.58 -2.99 -10.24
C PRO A 30 -10.89 -1.84 -10.98
N GLU A 31 -11.33 -0.59 -10.77
CA GLU A 31 -10.72 0.55 -11.46
C GLU A 31 -9.33 0.91 -10.91
N LEU A 32 -9.08 0.66 -9.61
CA LEU A 32 -7.76 0.84 -9.02
C LEU A 32 -6.75 -0.13 -9.63
N MET A 33 -7.11 -1.40 -9.83
CA MET A 33 -6.22 -2.38 -10.47
C MET A 33 -5.95 -2.01 -11.93
N GLU A 34 -6.96 -1.52 -12.66
CA GLU A 34 -6.79 -1.04 -14.03
C GLU A 34 -5.84 0.18 -14.11
N ALA A 35 -5.96 1.12 -13.17
CA ALA A 35 -5.06 2.27 -13.09
C ALA A 35 -3.61 1.86 -12.82
N ILE A 36 -3.39 0.81 -12.04
CA ILE A 36 -2.06 0.26 -11.75
C ILE A 36 -1.51 -0.48 -12.96
N ALA A 37 -2.32 -1.35 -13.59
CA ALA A 37 -1.91 -2.09 -14.78
C ALA A 37 -1.50 -1.17 -15.94
N ARG A 38 -2.14 0.00 -16.11
CA ARG A 38 -1.76 0.99 -17.11
C ARG A 38 -0.42 1.68 -16.84
N ARG A 39 0.02 1.73 -15.58
CA ARG A 39 1.22 2.48 -15.16
C ARG A 39 2.42 1.59 -14.86
N VAL A 40 2.22 0.28 -14.74
CA VAL A 40 3.29 -0.70 -14.54
C VAL A 40 3.35 -1.60 -15.78
N GLU A 41 4.32 -1.36 -16.68
CA GLU A 41 4.44 -2.15 -17.91
C GLU A 41 4.83 -3.62 -17.61
N GLY A 42 4.15 -4.55 -18.29
CA GLY A 42 4.43 -5.99 -18.24
C GLY A 42 3.91 -6.71 -16.99
N THR A 43 2.92 -6.16 -16.28
CA THR A 43 2.37 -6.79 -15.06
C THR A 43 1.10 -7.58 -15.32
N ASP A 44 1.25 -8.81 -15.79
CA ASP A 44 0.06 -9.65 -16.02
C ASP A 44 -0.34 -10.50 -14.82
N GLU A 45 0.58 -11.02 -14.00
CA GLU A 45 0.18 -12.00 -12.96
C GLU A 45 0.17 -11.39 -11.55
N TYR A 46 1.19 -10.62 -11.17
CA TYR A 46 1.27 -10.03 -9.82
C TYR A 46 0.20 -8.97 -9.54
N VAL A 47 -0.04 -8.07 -10.49
CA VAL A 47 -1.08 -7.03 -10.35
C VAL A 47 -2.47 -7.65 -10.38
N LYS A 48 -2.68 -8.73 -11.13
CA LYS A 48 -3.98 -9.40 -11.21
C LYS A 48 -4.27 -10.33 -10.02
N GLU A 49 -3.25 -10.95 -9.43
CA GLU A 49 -3.47 -11.94 -8.36
C GLU A 49 -3.08 -11.49 -6.95
N ALA A 50 -1.90 -10.90 -6.79
CA ALA A 50 -1.34 -10.63 -5.46
C ALA A 50 -1.87 -9.31 -4.89
N LEU A 51 -1.97 -8.30 -5.74
CA LEU A 51 -2.40 -6.96 -5.32
C LEU A 51 -3.86 -6.92 -4.82
N PRO A 52 -4.84 -7.56 -5.48
CA PRO A 52 -6.21 -7.62 -4.97
C PRO A 52 -6.31 -8.36 -3.63
N LYS A 53 -5.53 -9.44 -3.44
CA LYS A 53 -5.48 -10.19 -2.18
C LYS A 53 -4.92 -9.33 -1.05
N PHE A 54 -3.82 -8.61 -1.31
CA PHE A 54 -3.23 -7.68 -0.35
C PHE A 54 -4.24 -6.60 0.05
N VAL A 55 -4.87 -5.97 -0.94
CA VAL A 55 -5.85 -4.91 -0.73
C VAL A 55 -7.08 -5.38 0.03
N LYS A 56 -7.62 -6.56 -0.32
CA LYS A 56 -8.72 -7.19 0.42
C LYS A 56 -8.34 -7.46 1.87
N ALA A 57 -7.14 -7.97 2.13
CA ALA A 57 -6.66 -8.20 3.49
C ALA A 57 -6.57 -6.90 4.31
N MET A 58 -6.11 -5.80 3.71
CA MET A 58 -6.08 -4.48 4.36
C MET A 58 -7.49 -4.00 4.75
N VAL A 59 -8.47 -4.12 3.86
CA VAL A 59 -9.84 -3.66 4.11
C VAL A 59 -10.58 -4.53 5.12
N MET A 60 -10.27 -5.81 5.13
CA MET A 60 -10.87 -6.77 6.07
C MET A 60 -10.18 -6.78 7.43
N GLY A 61 -9.07 -6.06 7.61
CA GLY A 61 -8.28 -6.08 8.85
C GLY A 61 -7.59 -7.42 9.10
N GLN A 62 -7.34 -8.20 8.04
CA GLN A 62 -6.70 -9.51 8.10
C GLN A 62 -5.18 -9.37 7.99
N THR A 63 -4.59 -8.58 8.89
CA THR A 63 -3.20 -8.11 8.81
C THR A 63 -2.21 -9.00 9.58
N ALA A 64 -2.69 -9.82 10.52
CA ALA A 64 -1.87 -10.63 11.42
C ALA A 64 -0.78 -11.46 10.71
N ASP A 65 -1.16 -12.14 9.62
CA ASP A 65 -0.24 -12.96 8.80
C ASP A 65 0.14 -12.29 7.48
N LEU A 66 -0.42 -11.12 7.18
CA LEU A 66 -0.29 -10.48 5.88
C LEU A 66 1.18 -10.18 5.57
N TRP A 67 1.91 -9.65 6.54
CA TRP A 67 3.31 -9.25 6.37
C TRP A 67 4.25 -10.42 6.17
N GLU A 68 4.06 -11.51 6.91
CA GLU A 68 4.85 -12.73 6.72
C GLU A 68 4.58 -13.35 5.36
N LYS A 69 3.31 -13.38 4.93
CA LYS A 69 2.93 -13.83 3.58
C LYS A 69 3.55 -12.95 2.50
N LEU A 70 3.44 -11.63 2.61
CA LEU A 70 4.07 -10.68 1.69
C LEU A 70 5.57 -10.86 1.60
N TYR A 71 6.24 -11.11 2.74
CA TYR A 71 7.67 -11.36 2.79
C TYR A 71 8.04 -12.67 2.06
N LYS A 72 7.37 -13.78 2.34
CA LYS A 72 7.60 -15.06 1.64
C LYS A 72 7.29 -14.96 0.15
N GLU A 73 6.18 -14.30 -0.21
CA GLU A 73 5.80 -14.09 -1.60
C GLU A 73 6.80 -13.18 -2.33
N SER A 74 7.38 -12.18 -1.67
CA SER A 74 8.40 -11.30 -2.27
C SER A 74 9.58 -12.08 -2.83
N GLN A 75 9.99 -13.16 -2.15
CA GLN A 75 11.07 -14.03 -2.61
C GLN A 75 10.69 -14.80 -3.88
N LYS A 76 9.41 -15.18 -4.03
CA LYS A 76 8.85 -15.78 -5.26
C LYS A 76 8.63 -14.73 -6.36
N THR A 77 8.34 -13.48 -6.00
CA THR A 77 8.02 -12.42 -6.97
C THR A 77 9.26 -12.03 -7.79
N ALA A 78 10.45 -12.14 -7.18
CA ALA A 78 11.74 -11.88 -7.83
C ALA A 78 11.99 -12.80 -9.04
N SER A 79 11.54 -14.06 -8.98
CA SER A 79 11.70 -15.02 -10.08
C SER A 79 10.80 -14.71 -11.29
N HIS A 80 9.86 -13.78 -11.17
CA HIS A 80 8.93 -13.37 -12.23
C HIS A 80 9.31 -12.02 -12.86
N GLY A 81 10.54 -11.51 -12.62
CA GLY A 81 11.04 -10.28 -13.25
C GLY A 81 10.38 -8.99 -12.76
N ILE A 82 9.64 -9.05 -11.65
CA ILE A 82 9.07 -7.86 -11.00
C ILE A 82 10.18 -7.22 -10.19
N THR A 83 10.40 -5.93 -10.37
CA THR A 83 11.47 -5.22 -9.65
C THR A 83 10.91 -4.47 -8.44
N PRO A 84 11.74 -4.15 -7.44
CA PRO A 84 11.37 -3.25 -6.32
C PRO A 84 10.76 -1.92 -6.79
N GLU A 85 11.23 -1.38 -7.91
CA GLU A 85 10.71 -0.14 -8.51
C GLU A 85 9.26 -0.34 -8.98
N LYS A 86 8.96 -1.46 -9.65
CA LYS A 86 7.58 -1.78 -10.08
C LYS A 86 6.62 -1.91 -8.89
N ILE A 87 7.09 -2.52 -7.80
CA ILE A 87 6.31 -2.64 -6.54
C ILE A 87 6.06 -1.26 -5.94
N THR A 88 7.07 -0.40 -5.94
CA THR A 88 6.98 0.98 -5.42
C THR A 88 6.03 1.83 -6.25
N VAL A 89 6.10 1.75 -7.58
CA VAL A 89 5.18 2.43 -8.49
C VAL A 89 3.75 1.94 -8.28
N ALA A 90 3.53 0.63 -8.21
CA ALA A 90 2.20 0.06 -7.96
C ALA A 90 1.60 0.56 -6.64
N GLY A 91 2.37 0.55 -5.55
CA GLY A 91 1.94 1.08 -4.26
C GLY A 91 1.62 2.57 -4.30
N THR A 92 2.45 3.36 -4.97
CA THR A 92 2.23 4.81 -5.12
C THR A 92 0.93 5.09 -5.88
N VAL A 93 0.71 4.41 -7.01
CA VAL A 93 -0.50 4.56 -7.81
C VAL A 93 -1.74 4.17 -7.00
N LEU A 94 -1.69 3.03 -6.30
CA LEU A 94 -2.79 2.59 -5.45
C LEU A 94 -3.15 3.67 -4.41
N LEU A 95 -2.14 4.23 -3.74
CA LEU A 95 -2.34 5.24 -2.71
C LEU A 95 -2.93 6.53 -3.29
N GLU A 96 -2.38 7.06 -4.38
CA GLU A 96 -2.87 8.28 -5.01
C GLU A 96 -4.33 8.16 -5.46
N GLU A 97 -4.65 7.05 -6.10
CA GLU A 97 -5.97 6.79 -6.66
C GLU A 97 -7.02 6.54 -5.56
N LEU A 98 -6.62 5.90 -4.46
CA LEU A 98 -7.48 5.70 -3.30
C LEU A 98 -7.70 7.02 -2.55
N ALA A 99 -6.65 7.80 -2.31
CA ALA A 99 -6.74 9.08 -1.61
C ALA A 99 -7.64 10.07 -2.36
N LYS A 100 -7.48 10.18 -3.69
CA LYS A 100 -8.35 11.02 -4.53
C LYS A 100 -9.83 10.65 -4.40
N ARG A 101 -10.14 9.34 -4.34
CA ARG A 101 -11.52 8.86 -4.19
C ARG A 101 -12.04 9.13 -2.77
N ALA A 102 -11.27 8.79 -1.74
CA ALA A 102 -11.65 9.03 -0.34
C ALA A 102 -11.97 10.50 -0.07
N ILE A 103 -11.10 11.43 -0.51
CA ILE A 103 -11.28 12.88 -0.33
C ILE A 103 -12.52 13.40 -1.06
N ARG A 104 -12.91 12.79 -2.18
CA ARG A 104 -14.11 13.19 -2.95
C ARG A 104 -15.40 12.57 -2.44
N SER A 105 -15.32 11.41 -1.80
CA SER A 105 -16.48 10.59 -1.47
C SER A 105 -16.91 10.69 0.00
N PHE A 106 -16.00 11.09 0.89
CA PHE A 106 -16.26 11.07 2.34
C PHE A 106 -16.05 12.44 2.98
N PRO A 107 -16.70 12.71 4.13
CA PRO A 107 -16.39 13.84 5.00
C PRO A 107 -14.88 13.94 5.30
N PRO A 108 -14.31 15.15 5.48
CA PRO A 108 -12.87 15.32 5.66
C PRO A 108 -12.26 14.47 6.78
N ASP A 109 -12.94 14.34 7.92
CA ASP A 109 -12.50 13.55 9.07
C ASP A 109 -12.50 12.04 8.79
N GLU A 110 -13.52 11.55 8.07
CA GLU A 110 -13.61 10.15 7.66
C GLU A 110 -12.59 9.84 6.55
N ALA A 111 -12.41 10.76 5.61
CA ALA A 111 -11.42 10.67 4.54
C ALA A 111 -10.00 10.63 5.11
N GLU A 112 -9.68 11.48 6.10
CA GLU A 112 -8.38 11.51 6.76
C GLU A 112 -8.06 10.17 7.44
N GLN A 113 -9.02 9.60 8.19
CA GLN A 113 -8.86 8.29 8.82
C GLN A 113 -8.56 7.19 7.80
N ILE A 114 -9.33 7.16 6.70
CA ILE A 114 -9.18 6.17 5.64
C ILE A 114 -7.82 6.33 4.95
N VAL A 115 -7.46 7.54 4.55
CA VAL A 115 -6.21 7.83 3.83
C VAL A 115 -5.01 7.51 4.72
N THR A 116 -5.01 7.93 5.98
CA THR A 116 -3.92 7.66 6.92
C THR A 116 -3.69 6.17 7.11
N TYR A 117 -4.77 5.39 7.24
CA TYR A 117 -4.67 3.94 7.34
C TYR A 117 -4.06 3.33 6.07
N PHE A 118 -4.56 3.69 4.89
CA PHE A 118 -4.03 3.14 3.64
C PHE A 118 -2.59 3.58 3.36
N ILE A 119 -2.17 4.79 3.76
CA ILE A 119 -0.76 5.20 3.71
C ILE A 119 0.10 4.21 4.49
N ARG A 120 -0.24 3.97 5.77
CA ARG A 120 0.53 3.06 6.64
C ARG A 120 0.59 1.66 6.06
N MET A 121 -0.55 1.12 5.64
CA MET A 121 -0.64 -0.24 5.15
C MET A 121 0.08 -0.44 3.81
N ILE A 122 -0.10 0.48 2.85
CA ILE A 122 0.55 0.40 1.54
C ILE A 122 2.06 0.62 1.68
N ALA A 123 2.49 1.62 2.46
CA ALA A 123 3.90 1.88 2.71
C ALA A 123 4.59 0.68 3.38
N GLY A 124 3.94 0.10 4.39
CA GLY A 124 4.40 -1.14 5.03
C GLY A 124 4.49 -2.30 4.04
N GLY A 125 3.51 -2.43 3.14
CA GLY A 125 3.47 -3.50 2.14
C GLY A 125 4.62 -3.41 1.16
N VAL A 126 4.88 -2.20 0.65
CA VAL A 126 6.02 -1.89 -0.20
C VAL A 126 7.33 -2.15 0.55
N ALA A 127 7.48 -1.65 1.79
CA ALA A 127 8.69 -1.83 2.57
C ALA A 127 9.02 -3.31 2.84
N VAL A 128 8.03 -4.12 3.22
CA VAL A 128 8.20 -5.56 3.46
C VAL A 128 8.57 -6.29 2.18
N ARG A 129 7.88 -6.00 1.06
CA ARG A 129 8.17 -6.60 -0.24
C ARG A 129 9.59 -6.25 -0.71
N VAL A 130 9.95 -4.97 -0.68
CA VAL A 130 11.29 -4.50 -1.08
C VAL A 130 12.37 -5.10 -0.16
N SER A 131 12.11 -5.25 1.13
CA SER A 131 13.05 -5.87 2.07
C SER A 131 13.29 -7.35 1.78
N GLY A 132 12.25 -8.10 1.42
CA GLY A 132 12.44 -9.50 1.03
C GLY A 132 13.17 -9.67 -0.31
N TYR A 133 13.10 -8.68 -1.22
CA TYR A 133 14.01 -8.58 -2.36
C TYR A 133 15.46 -8.29 -1.93
N ARG A 134 15.68 -7.32 -1.02
CA ARG A 134 17.02 -6.99 -0.50
C ARG A 134 17.68 -8.16 0.23
N ALA A 135 16.90 -9.03 0.88
CA ALA A 135 17.43 -10.26 1.47
C ALA A 135 17.95 -11.26 0.42
N LEU A 136 17.51 -11.13 -0.85
CA LEU A 136 17.98 -11.93 -1.98
C LEU A 136 19.12 -11.28 -2.76
N SER A 137 19.23 -9.94 -2.78
CA SER A 137 20.33 -9.21 -3.42
C SER A 137 21.17 -8.46 -2.39
N LYS A 138 22.43 -8.87 -2.19
CA LYS A 138 23.41 -8.18 -1.30
C LYS A 138 23.65 -6.69 -1.61
N GLU A 139 23.13 -6.19 -2.72
CA GLU A 139 23.38 -4.84 -3.27
C GLU A 139 22.07 -4.07 -3.46
N PHE A 140 21.39 -3.55 -2.43
CA PHE A 140 20.37 -2.50 -2.65
C PHE A 140 20.09 -1.72 -1.36
N LEU A 141 20.85 -0.64 -1.14
CA LEU A 141 20.64 0.38 -0.11
C LEU A 141 20.27 1.69 -0.82
N GLY A 142 19.02 2.16 -0.72
CA GLY A 142 18.64 3.49 -1.22
C GLY A 142 17.16 3.74 -1.55
N VAL A 143 16.31 2.71 -1.66
CA VAL A 143 14.93 2.88 -2.19
C VAL A 143 13.89 3.23 -1.10
N SER A 144 14.10 2.84 0.16
CA SER A 144 13.10 3.06 1.25
C SER A 144 12.96 4.52 1.60
N ASP A 145 14.06 5.25 1.59
CA ASP A 145 14.11 6.63 2.10
C ASP A 145 13.34 7.57 1.16
N SER A 146 13.35 7.28 -0.14
CA SER A 146 12.57 8.03 -1.14
C SER A 146 11.05 7.86 -1.03
N LEU A 147 10.57 6.72 -0.53
CA LEU A 147 9.15 6.44 -0.34
C LEU A 147 8.63 7.14 0.93
N PHE A 148 9.39 7.04 2.03
CA PHE A 148 9.07 7.74 3.27
C PHE A 148 9.09 9.25 3.09
N GLU A 149 10.11 9.81 2.41
CA GLU A 149 10.12 11.24 2.07
C GLU A 149 8.93 11.66 1.18
N ARG A 150 8.49 10.82 0.23
CA ARG A 150 7.32 11.11 -0.60
C ARG A 150 6.03 11.10 0.20
N ILE A 151 5.89 10.17 1.15
CA ILE A 151 4.74 10.09 2.06
C ILE A 151 4.70 11.31 2.98
N GLU A 152 5.83 11.70 3.58
CA GLU A 152 5.94 12.91 4.40
C GLU A 152 5.59 14.17 3.60
N ARG A 153 6.04 14.28 2.35
CA ARG A 153 5.67 15.39 1.47
C ARG A 153 4.18 15.40 1.13
N LEU A 154 3.54 14.24 0.99
CA LEU A 154 2.10 14.16 0.73
C LEU A 154 1.29 14.54 1.97
N GLN A 155 1.71 14.11 3.16
CA GLN A 155 1.12 14.55 4.44
C GLN A 155 1.29 16.07 4.62
N ALA A 156 2.48 16.60 4.37
CA ALA A 156 2.77 18.04 4.47
C ALA A 156 2.10 18.91 3.39
N LYS A 157 1.59 18.31 2.30
CA LYS A 157 0.82 19.02 1.25
C LYS A 157 -0.68 18.88 1.45
N GLY A 158 -1.16 17.79 2.06
CA GLY A 158 -2.56 17.60 2.43
C GLY A 158 -3.02 18.50 3.58
N LEU A 159 -2.10 18.87 4.49
CA LEU A 159 -2.38 19.72 5.66
C LEU A 159 -2.20 21.24 5.40
N ARG A 160 -1.92 21.68 4.17
CA ARG A 160 -1.68 23.10 3.82
C ARG A 160 -2.70 23.67 2.84
N LYS A 161 -3.98 23.44 3.09
CA LYS A 161 -5.06 24.17 2.43
C LYS A 161 -6.17 24.57 3.39
N GLU A 162 -5.80 25.14 4.53
CA GLU A 162 -6.66 26.06 5.29
C GLU A 162 -5.75 27.11 5.96
N GLU A 163 -5.30 28.07 5.17
CA GLU A 163 -5.06 29.46 5.61
C GLU A 163 -5.69 30.39 4.58
#